data_AF-A0A3N9NZU7-F1
#
_entry.id   AF-A0A3N9NZU7-F1
#
_cell.length_a   1.000
_cell.length_b   1.000
_cell.length_c   1.000
_cell.angle_alpha   90.00
_cell.angle_beta   90.00
_cell.angle_gamma   90.00
#
_symmetry.space_group_name_H-M   'P 1'
#
loop_
_entity.id
_entity.type
_entity.pdbx_description
1 polymer ?
#
loop_
_entity_poly.entity_id
_entity_poly.type
_entity_poly.pdbx_seq_one_letter_code
_entity_poly.pdbx_strand_id
1 'polypeptide(L)'
;MPKQKIKPVPYYRKPDDMSVEEWQIALRRQFAEKQNFEVHNIGSHPVFSDFLVYNPLSDNEYKVAIRSREFGMNFCSCPDFKVNELGTCKHIE
;
A
#
# COMPACT_ATOMS: atom_id res chain seq x y z
N MET A 1 3.51 -0.03 -23.97
CA MET A 1 2.45 0.93 -23.57
C MET A 1 3.07 1.99 -22.69
N PRO A 2 2.98 3.29 -23.01
CA PRO A 2 3.54 4.33 -22.16
C PRO A 2 2.75 4.34 -20.84
N LYS A 3 3.43 4.09 -19.71
CA LYS A 3 2.84 4.28 -18.37
C LYS A 3 2.48 5.77 -18.26
N GLN A 4 1.20 6.11 -18.25
CA GLN A 4 0.77 7.47 -17.92
C GLN A 4 1.32 7.79 -16.53
N LYS A 5 2.14 8.85 -16.44
CA LYS A 5 2.60 9.35 -15.15
C LYS A 5 1.39 9.89 -14.40
N ILE A 6 0.93 9.14 -13.40
CA ILE A 6 -0.13 9.58 -12.49
C ILE A 6 0.38 10.87 -11.84
N LYS A 7 -0.40 11.95 -11.94
CA LYS A 7 -0.03 13.22 -11.29
C LYS A 7 -0.03 13.01 -9.78
N PRO A 8 0.97 13.53 -9.05
CA PRO A 8 1.00 13.37 -7.60
C PRO A 8 -0.21 14.06 -6.96
N VAL A 9 -0.84 13.39 -6.00
CA VAL A 9 -1.93 13.96 -5.21
C VAL A 9 -1.38 14.82 -4.07
N PRO A 10 -2.02 15.96 -3.74
CA PRO A 10 -1.56 16.83 -2.67
C PRO A 10 -1.64 16.14 -1.31
N TYR A 11 -0.63 16.32 -0.46
CA TYR A 11 -0.59 15.69 0.86
C TYR A 11 -1.49 16.39 1.89
N TYR A 12 -1.54 17.73 1.87
CA TYR A 12 -2.20 18.52 2.92
C TYR A 12 -3.66 18.90 2.60
N ARG A 13 -4.12 18.70 1.37
CA ARG A 13 -5.47 19.10 0.95
C ARG A 13 -6.06 18.07 0.01
N LYS A 14 -7.29 17.66 0.31
CA LYS A 14 -8.10 16.84 -0.58
C LYS A 14 -8.41 17.60 -1.88
N PRO A 15 -8.14 17.02 -3.06
CA PRO A 15 -8.64 17.56 -4.32
C PRO A 15 -10.16 17.69 -4.34
N ASP A 16 -10.67 18.68 -5.07
CA ASP A 16 -12.11 18.93 -5.15
C ASP A 16 -12.82 17.85 -6.00
N ASP A 17 -12.09 17.17 -6.89
CA ASP A 17 -12.53 16.12 -7.81
C ASP A 17 -12.39 14.68 -7.26
N MET A 18 -12.10 14.52 -5.96
CA MET A 18 -11.95 13.21 -5.30
C MET A 18 -12.76 13.11 -4.01
N SER A 19 -13.25 11.91 -3.70
CA SER A 19 -13.68 11.56 -2.33
C SER A 19 -12.49 11.53 -1.36
N VAL A 20 -12.78 11.47 -0.06
CA VAL A 20 -11.74 11.37 0.98
C VAL A 20 -11.00 10.04 0.84
N GLU A 21 -11.76 8.97 0.63
CA GLU A 21 -11.27 7.59 0.49
C GLU A 21 -10.35 7.47 -0.73
N GLU A 22 -10.79 7.94 -1.90
CA GLU A 22 -9.97 7.93 -3.13
C GLU A 22 -8.67 8.71 -2.94
N TRP A 23 -8.75 9.88 -2.32
CA TRP A 23 -7.57 10.71 -2.03
C TRP A 23 -6.60 10.00 -1.08
N GLN A 24 -7.11 9.37 -0.02
CA GLN A 24 -6.31 8.67 0.98
C GLN A 24 -5.66 7.40 0.43
N ILE A 25 -6.33 6.68 -0.47
CA ILE A 25 -5.75 5.52 -1.19
C ILE A 25 -4.68 6.02 -2.18
N ALA A 26 -4.96 7.08 -2.94
CA ALA A 26 -4.00 7.65 -3.88
C ALA A 26 -2.71 8.12 -3.19
N LEU A 27 -2.81 8.69 -1.98
CA LEU A 27 -1.64 9.04 -1.17
C LEU A 27 -0.80 7.81 -0.83
N ARG A 28 -1.42 6.70 -0.41
CA ARG A 28 -0.72 5.45 -0.06
C ARG A 28 0.01 4.86 -1.27
N ARG A 29 -0.64 4.80 -2.43
CA ARG A 29 -0.01 4.38 -3.69
C ARG A 29 1.17 5.27 -4.05
N GLN A 30 1.02 6.58 -3.94
CA GLN A 30 2.11 7.52 -4.20
C GLN A 30 3.31 7.32 -3.26
N PHE A 31 3.09 6.99 -2.00
CA PHE A 31 4.18 6.70 -1.07
C PHE A 31 4.79 5.32 -1.30
N ALA A 32 3.98 4.32 -1.67
CA ALA A 32 4.45 2.98 -2.01
C ALA A 32 5.42 3.02 -3.19
N GLU A 33 5.08 3.73 -4.26
CA GLU A 33 5.94 3.90 -5.45
C GLU A 33 7.27 4.63 -5.17
N LYS A 34 7.32 5.44 -4.10
CA LYS A 34 8.51 6.22 -3.74
C LYS A 34 9.44 5.50 -2.77
N GLN A 35 8.94 4.51 -2.03
CA GLN A 35 9.73 3.80 -1.01
C GLN A 35 10.26 2.49 -1.58
N ASN A 36 11.55 2.24 -1.36
CA ASN A 36 12.16 0.96 -1.72
C ASN A 36 11.94 0.00 -0.55
N PHE A 37 10.92 -0.86 -0.67
CA PHE A 37 10.71 -1.95 0.26
C PHE A 37 11.48 -3.19 -0.17
N GLU A 38 11.99 -3.92 0.80
CA GLU A 38 12.46 -5.29 0.58
C GLU A 38 11.30 -6.25 0.86
N VAL A 39 10.96 -7.08 -0.12
CA VAL A 39 9.81 -7.97 -0.05
C VAL A 39 10.28 -9.42 -0.13
N HIS A 40 10.00 -10.18 0.92
CA HIS A 40 10.31 -11.60 1.01
C HIS A 40 9.02 -12.42 1.03
N ASN A 41 8.82 -13.28 0.03
CA ASN A 41 7.70 -14.21 0.00
C ASN A 41 7.99 -15.40 0.91
N ILE A 42 7.13 -15.60 1.91
CA ILE A 42 7.25 -16.69 2.89
C ILE A 42 6.21 -17.80 2.68
N GLY A 43 5.39 -17.69 1.63
CA GLY A 43 4.43 -18.71 1.23
C GLY A 43 4.78 -19.37 -0.11
N SER A 44 3.82 -20.11 -0.67
CA SER A 44 4.06 -20.95 -1.84
C SER A 44 3.64 -20.31 -3.17
N HIS A 45 2.69 -19.37 -3.14
CA HIS A 45 2.17 -18.75 -4.35
C HIS A 45 2.97 -17.48 -4.68
N PRO A 46 3.27 -17.16 -5.95
CA PRO A 46 4.10 -15.99 -6.28
C PRO A 46 3.46 -14.64 -5.93
N VAL A 47 2.12 -14.56 -5.96
CA VAL A 47 1.35 -13.31 -5.74
C VAL A 47 0.40 -13.38 -4.54
N PHE A 48 -0.58 -14.27 -4.56
CA PHE A 48 -1.52 -14.49 -3.46
C PHE A 48 -0.89 -15.29 -2.31
N SER A 49 -0.03 -14.64 -1.53
CA SER A 49 0.82 -15.27 -0.53
C SER A 49 0.97 -14.43 0.73
N ASP A 50 1.74 -14.95 1.68
CA ASP A 50 2.27 -14.20 2.80
C ASP A 50 3.66 -13.67 2.48
N PHE A 51 3.91 -12.43 2.89
CA PHE A 51 5.14 -11.70 2.66
C PHE A 51 5.62 -11.05 3.96
N LEU A 52 6.93 -10.91 4.07
CA LEU A 52 7.59 -9.99 4.97
C LEU A 52 8.02 -8.77 4.15
N VAL A 53 7.57 -7.59 4.55
CA VAL A 53 7.87 -6.33 3.88
C VAL A 53 8.70 -5.48 4.83
N TYR A 54 9.98 -5.35 4.53
CA TYR A 54 10.93 -4.55 5.29
C TYR A 54 11.06 -3.14 4.70
N ASN A 55 10.99 -2.13 5.57
CA ASN A 55 11.17 -0.74 5.24
C ASN A 55 12.50 -0.20 5.80
N PRO A 56 13.53 -0.04 4.95
CA PRO A 56 14.86 0.39 5.38
C PRO A 56 14.89 1.83 5.92
N LEU A 57 13.90 2.68 5.59
CA LEU A 57 13.84 4.04 6.12
C LEU A 57 13.43 4.09 7.59
N SER A 58 12.68 3.10 8.04
CA SER A 58 12.15 3.06 9.41
C SER A 58 12.67 1.89 10.24
N ASP A 59 13.47 1.02 9.63
CA ASP A 59 13.97 -0.23 10.23
C ASP A 59 12.84 -1.11 10.79
N ASN A 60 11.72 -1.18 10.08
CA ASN A 60 10.56 -1.98 10.48
C ASN A 60 10.26 -3.05 9.44
N GLU A 61 9.85 -4.22 9.91
CA GLU A 61 9.33 -5.30 9.07
C GLU A 61 7.87 -5.58 9.42
N TYR A 62 7.05 -5.79 8.39
CA TYR A 62 5.63 -6.06 8.53
C TYR A 62 5.24 -7.32 7.77
N LYS A 63 4.45 -8.17 8.42
CA LYS A 63 3.71 -9.24 7.74
C LYS A 63 2.62 -8.63 6.84
N VAL A 64 2.58 -9.05 5.59
CA VAL A 64 1.55 -8.71 4.58
C VAL A 64 0.97 -10.01 4.02
N ALA A 65 -0.35 -10.10 3.95
CA ALA A 65 -1.06 -11.22 3.35
C ALA A 65 -1.87 -10.71 2.15
N ILE A 66 -1.51 -11.14 0.95
CA ILE A 66 -2.23 -10.83 -0.29
C ILE A 66 -3.10 -12.03 -0.65
N ARG A 67 -4.40 -11.80 -0.81
CA ARG A 67 -5.41 -12.84 -1.09
C ARG A 67 -6.30 -12.51 -2.29
N SER A 68 -6.43 -11.23 -2.62
CA SER A 68 -7.22 -10.80 -3.76
C SER A 68 -6.67 -9.50 -4.36
N ARG A 69 -7.19 -9.13 -5.54
CA ARG A 69 -6.94 -7.81 -6.14
C ARG A 69 -7.85 -6.73 -5.55
N GLU A 70 -8.88 -7.12 -4.79
CA GLU A 70 -9.85 -6.23 -4.16
C GLU A 70 -9.38 -5.82 -2.77
N PHE A 71 -9.81 -4.64 -2.33
CA PHE A 71 -9.57 -4.17 -0.97
C PHE A 71 -10.35 -4.99 0.07
N GLY A 72 -9.82 -5.07 1.29
CA GLY A 72 -10.50 -5.72 2.43
C GLY A 72 -10.23 -7.22 2.60
N MET A 73 -9.79 -7.93 1.57
CA MET A 73 -9.38 -9.34 1.68
C MET A 73 -7.88 -9.50 1.96
N ASN A 74 -7.13 -8.42 1.82
CA ASN A 74 -5.70 -8.35 2.11
C ASN A 74 -5.49 -7.88 3.55
N PHE A 75 -4.33 -8.19 4.13
CA PHE A 75 -3.97 -7.79 5.48
C PHE A 75 -2.54 -7.26 5.55
N CYS A 76 -2.32 -6.23 6.36
CA CYS A 76 -0.99 -5.80 6.75
C CYS A 76 -0.93 -5.55 8.25
N SER A 77 0.18 -5.96 8.88
CA SER A 77 0.41 -5.78 10.31
C SER A 77 0.84 -4.36 10.71
N CYS A 78 1.06 -3.46 9.75
CA CYS A 78 1.53 -2.10 10.04
C CYS A 78 0.49 -1.25 10.78
N PRO A 79 0.92 -0.23 11.54
CA PRO A 79 0.00 0.64 12.28
C PRO A 79 -1.02 1.35 11.41
N ASP A 80 -0.62 1.80 10.20
CA ASP A 80 -1.51 2.49 9.26
C ASP A 80 -2.71 1.62 8.88
N PHE A 81 -2.47 0.37 8.47
CA PHE A 81 -3.53 -0.56 8.08
C PHE A 81 -4.53 -0.81 9.22
N LYS A 82 -4.05 -0.87 10.47
CA LYS A 82 -4.90 -1.17 11.63
C LYS A 82 -5.91 -0.06 11.96
N VAL A 83 -5.66 1.18 11.55
CA VAL A 83 -6.44 2.34 12.02
C VAL A 83 -7.11 3.13 10.89
N ASN A 84 -6.70 2.95 9.63
CA ASN A 84 -7.16 3.80 8.54
C ASN A 84 -8.54 3.43 7.96
N GLU A 85 -9.05 2.24 8.27
CA GLU A 85 -10.34 1.70 7.78
C GLU A 85 -10.49 1.59 6.25
N LEU A 86 -9.42 1.78 5.47
CA LEU A 86 -9.45 1.72 4.00
C LEU A 86 -9.29 0.30 3.46
N GLY A 87 -8.90 -0.66 4.31
CA GLY A 87 -8.59 -2.03 3.87
C GLY A 87 -7.33 -2.12 3.00
N THR A 88 -6.48 -1.09 3.01
CA THR A 88 -5.18 -1.04 2.31
C THR A 88 -4.18 -0.16 3.07
N CYS A 89 -2.91 -0.25 2.71
CA CYS A 89 -1.84 0.61 3.20
C CYS A 89 -0.74 0.70 2.13
N LYS A 90 0.28 1.54 2.36
CA LYS A 90 1.42 1.67 1.43
C LYS A 90 2.24 0.39 1.19
N HIS A 91 2.03 -0.67 1.99
CA HIS A 91 2.70 -1.97 1.79
C HIS A 91 1.86 -2.94 0.95
N ILE A 92 0.58 -2.61 0.70
CA ILE A 92 -0.36 -3.38 -0.13
C ILE A 92 -0.51 -2.72 -1.50
N GLU A 93 -0.58 -1.39 -1.55
CA GLU A 93 -0.52 -0.60 -2.81
C GLU A 93 0.83 -0.72 -3.51
#